data_AF-A0A0C3D6P4-F1
#
_entry.id   AF-A0A0C3D6P4-F1
#
_cell.length_a   1.000
_cell.length_b   1.000
_cell.length_c   1.000
_cell.angle_alpha   90.00
_cell.angle_beta   90.00
_cell.angle_gamma   90.00
#
_symmetry.space_group_name_H-M   'P 1'
#
loop_
_entity.id
_entity.type
_entity.pdbx_description
1 polymer ?
#
loop_
_entity_poly.entity_id
_entity_poly.type
_entity_poly.pdbx_seq_one_letter_code
_entity_poly.pdbx_strand_id
1 'polypeptide(L)'
;KLAFKVIHSTTILLPTWKAILKEHGLPDKNLPHNVSTQWNSSFDMADVAIDYGVGIDAITDKVRLGLSSYVLDEHEWDLLRQVQDILKDAMLYFLRSMPNLAMVILAMDYIDSVFTTGLLNEEHLDPAICATLGLAKHTLNKYYSSTDLSKLYRIAMGKY
;
A
#
# COMPACT_ATOMS: atom_id res chain seq x y z
N LYS A 1 -6.08 -8.25 7.55
CA LYS A 1 -6.72 -9.21 8.51
C LYS A 1 -8.22 -8.93 8.66
N LEU A 2 -8.62 -7.68 8.90
CA LEU A 2 -10.04 -7.27 8.90
C LEU A 2 -10.81 -7.75 7.66
N ALA A 3 -10.32 -7.39 6.47
CA ALA A 3 -10.94 -7.79 5.19
C ALA A 3 -11.21 -9.30 5.09
N PHE A 4 -10.22 -10.13 5.43
CA PHE A 4 -10.38 -11.59 5.45
C PHE A 4 -11.50 -12.02 6.40
N LYS A 5 -11.54 -11.49 7.63
CA LYS A 5 -12.57 -11.84 8.62
C LYS A 5 -13.97 -11.43 8.16
N VAL A 6 -14.10 -10.26 7.53
CA VAL A 6 -15.37 -9.77 6.97
C VAL A 6 -15.84 -10.67 5.82
N ILE A 7 -14.99 -10.92 4.82
CA ILE A 7 -15.33 -11.70 3.62
C ILE A 7 -15.73 -13.13 3.97
N HIS A 8 -15.05 -13.76 4.93
CA HIS A 8 -15.29 -15.16 5.30
C HIS A 8 -16.44 -15.34 6.31
N SER A 9 -17.00 -14.25 6.85
CA SER A 9 -18.22 -14.30 7.68
C SER A 9 -19.43 -13.87 6.86
N THR A 10 -19.88 -14.80 6.01
CA THR A 10 -20.95 -14.59 5.03
C THR A 10 -22.31 -14.30 5.66
N THR A 11 -22.52 -14.68 6.92
CA THR A 11 -23.82 -14.58 7.61
C THR A 11 -23.92 -13.39 8.55
N ILE A 12 -22.81 -12.88 9.08
CA ILE A 12 -22.83 -11.83 10.12
C ILE A 12 -22.07 -10.59 9.64
N LEU A 13 -20.77 -10.70 9.39
CA LEU A 13 -19.94 -9.51 9.12
C LEU A 13 -20.13 -8.98 7.70
N LEU A 14 -20.19 -9.85 6.69
CA LEU A 14 -20.36 -9.42 5.30
C LEU A 14 -21.71 -8.71 5.06
N PRO A 15 -22.86 -9.23 5.56
CA PRO A 15 -24.12 -8.50 5.45
C PRO A 15 -24.10 -7.18 6.24
N THR A 16 -23.48 -7.17 7.42
CA THR A 16 -23.34 -5.96 8.24
C THR A 16 -22.50 -4.90 7.54
N TRP A 17 -21.40 -5.30 6.90
CA TRP A 17 -20.57 -4.43 6.06
C TRP A 17 -21.40 -3.78 4.95
N LYS A 18 -22.13 -4.58 4.18
CA LYS A 18 -22.99 -4.06 3.10
C LYS A 18 -24.07 -3.11 3.59
N ALA A 19 -24.66 -3.38 4.77
CA ALA A 19 -25.63 -2.49 5.38
C ALA A 19 -25.01 -1.13 5.76
N ILE A 20 -23.82 -1.13 6.35
CA ILE A 20 -23.05 0.08 6.68
C ILE A 20 -22.73 0.87 5.42
N LEU A 21 -22.26 0.22 4.36
CA LEU A 21 -21.99 0.91 3.08
C LEU A 21 -23.24 1.61 2.54
N LYS A 22 -24.39 0.92 2.57
CA LYS A 22 -25.66 1.50 2.13
C LYS A 22 -26.10 2.68 3.00
N GLU A 23 -25.92 2.58 4.32
CA GLU A 23 -26.26 3.65 5.27
C GLU A 23 -25.43 4.92 5.03
N HIS A 24 -24.15 4.77 4.72
CA HIS A 24 -23.24 5.89 4.42
C HIS A 24 -23.25 6.32 2.94
N GLY A 25 -24.10 5.73 2.10
CA GLY A 25 -24.17 6.05 0.67
C GLY A 25 -22.93 5.65 -0.14
N LEU A 26 -22.13 4.72 0.38
CA LEU A 26 -20.92 4.21 -0.28
C LEU A 26 -21.27 3.09 -1.29
N PRO A 27 -20.55 2.98 -2.42
CA PRO A 27 -20.75 1.90 -3.37
C PRO A 27 -20.49 0.52 -2.75
N ASP A 28 -21.34 -0.47 -3.05
CA ASP A 28 -21.15 -1.86 -2.61
C ASP A 28 -19.83 -2.40 -3.18
N LYS A 29 -18.84 -2.57 -2.29
CA LYS A 29 -17.50 -3.05 -2.61
C LYS A 29 -17.01 -3.94 -1.47
N ASN A 30 -16.40 -5.06 -1.82
CA ASN A 30 -15.72 -5.91 -0.84
C ASN A 30 -14.37 -5.30 -0.48
N LEU A 31 -13.98 -5.41 0.79
CA LEU A 31 -12.65 -5.02 1.22
C LEU A 31 -11.60 -5.91 0.51
N PRO A 32 -10.58 -5.33 -0.15
CA PRO A 32 -9.48 -6.11 -0.71
C PRO A 32 -8.67 -6.78 0.40
N HIS A 33 -8.03 -7.90 0.06
CA HIS A 33 -7.13 -8.59 0.96
C HIS A 33 -5.73 -8.64 0.35
N ASN A 34 -4.73 -8.73 1.22
CA ASN A 34 -3.34 -8.78 0.81
C ASN A 34 -3.06 -10.13 0.14
N VAL A 35 -2.40 -10.09 -1.01
CA VAL A 35 -2.06 -11.25 -1.82
C VAL A 35 -0.54 -11.25 -2.01
N SER A 36 0.14 -12.21 -1.39
CA SER A 36 1.62 -12.28 -1.38
C SER A 36 2.25 -12.30 -2.77
N THR A 37 1.57 -12.92 -3.75
CA THR A 37 2.05 -13.02 -5.14
C THR A 37 1.69 -11.79 -5.99
N GLN A 38 0.93 -10.85 -5.44
CA GLN A 38 0.48 -9.65 -6.13
C GLN A 38 1.12 -8.42 -5.50
N TRP A 39 2.09 -7.86 -6.21
CA TRP A 39 3.00 -6.82 -5.69
C TRP A 39 2.29 -5.53 -5.25
N ASN A 40 1.14 -5.21 -5.82
CA ASN A 40 0.38 -3.98 -5.52
C ASN A 40 -0.72 -4.16 -4.47
N SER A 41 -0.93 -5.37 -3.96
CA SER A 41 -2.10 -5.67 -3.13
C SER A 41 -2.12 -4.92 -1.78
N SER A 42 -0.96 -4.66 -1.16
CA SER A 42 -0.88 -3.82 0.04
C SER A 42 -1.25 -2.36 -0.22
N PHE A 43 -0.88 -1.81 -1.38
CA PHE A 43 -1.26 -0.46 -1.78
C PHE A 43 -2.76 -0.38 -2.05
N ASP A 44 -3.29 -1.31 -2.85
CA ASP A 44 -4.73 -1.38 -3.16
C ASP A 44 -5.57 -1.50 -1.87
N MET A 45 -5.05 -2.20 -0.85
CA MET A 45 -5.67 -2.26 0.47
C MET A 45 -5.69 -0.92 1.21
N ALA A 46 -4.57 -0.19 1.22
CA ALA A 46 -4.48 1.11 1.88
C ALA A 46 -5.39 2.13 1.20
N ASP A 47 -5.39 2.15 -0.14
CA ASP A 47 -6.22 3.04 -0.97
C ASP A 47 -7.71 2.83 -0.67
N VAL A 48 -8.18 1.58 -0.68
CA VAL A 48 -9.58 1.27 -0.34
C VAL A 48 -9.88 1.53 1.13
N ALA A 49 -8.94 1.31 2.04
CA ALA A 49 -9.16 1.59 3.45
C ALA A 49 -9.39 3.08 3.71
N ILE A 50 -8.65 3.95 3.01
CA ILE A 50 -8.84 5.40 3.09
C ILE A 50 -10.19 5.81 2.50
N ASP A 51 -10.53 5.33 1.30
CA ASP A 51 -11.81 5.62 0.64
C ASP A 51 -13.03 5.20 1.47
N TYR A 52 -12.91 4.07 2.16
CA TYR A 52 -13.99 3.47 2.95
C TYR A 52 -13.81 3.66 4.45
N GLY A 53 -12.98 4.64 4.88
CA GLY A 53 -12.60 4.84 6.28
C GLY A 53 -13.79 4.91 7.23
N VAL A 54 -14.82 5.70 6.88
CA VAL A 54 -16.06 5.83 7.67
C VAL A 54 -16.76 4.47 7.87
N GLY A 55 -16.80 3.64 6.83
CA GLY A 55 -17.39 2.30 6.92
C GLY A 55 -16.54 1.34 7.76
N ILE A 56 -15.21 1.46 7.67
CA ILE A 56 -14.27 0.67 8.45
C ILE A 56 -14.42 1.03 9.94
N ASP A 57 -14.39 2.31 10.28
CA ASP A 57 -14.59 2.77 11.65
C ASP A 57 -15.94 2.27 12.20
N ALA A 58 -17.02 2.42 11.43
CA ALA A 58 -18.36 2.00 11.84
C ALA A 58 -18.50 0.48 12.05
N ILE A 59 -17.79 -0.36 11.29
CA ILE A 59 -17.84 -1.82 11.49
C ILE A 59 -16.92 -2.27 12.64
N THR A 60 -15.79 -1.58 12.87
CA THR A 60 -14.86 -1.91 13.94
C THR A 60 -15.30 -1.41 15.31
N ASP A 61 -16.01 -0.27 15.37
CA ASP A 61 -16.55 0.31 16.61
C ASP A 61 -17.64 -0.59 17.25
N LYS A 62 -18.29 -1.45 16.45
CA LYS A 62 -19.27 -2.40 16.96
C LYS A 62 -18.62 -3.50 17.79
N VAL A 63 -18.46 -3.26 19.09
CA VAL A 63 -17.89 -4.19 20.10
C VAL A 63 -18.46 -5.61 19.98
N ARG A 64 -19.76 -5.74 19.69
CA ARG A 64 -20.45 -7.04 19.54
C ARG A 64 -19.95 -7.90 18.39
N LEU A 65 -19.27 -7.31 17.39
CA LEU A 65 -18.72 -8.02 16.23
C LEU A 65 -17.32 -8.61 16.50
N GLY A 66 -16.72 -8.31 17.66
CA GLY A 66 -15.36 -8.75 17.99
C GLY A 66 -14.32 -8.22 16.99
N LEU A 67 -14.53 -7.00 16.50
CA LEU A 67 -13.65 -6.29 15.57
C LEU A 67 -12.94 -5.09 16.21
N SER A 68 -13.15 -4.87 17.51
CA SER A 68 -12.57 -3.76 18.26
C SER A 68 -11.04 -3.74 18.25
N SER A 69 -10.38 -4.89 18.07
CA SER A 69 -8.92 -4.98 17.92
C SER A 69 -8.39 -4.44 16.58
N TYR A 70 -9.27 -4.06 15.66
CA TYR A 70 -8.93 -3.51 14.34
C TYR A 70 -9.35 -2.04 14.19
N VAL A 71 -9.81 -1.41 15.26
CA VAL A 71 -10.05 0.03 15.29
C VAL A 71 -8.71 0.72 15.10
N LEU A 72 -8.65 1.63 14.14
CA LEU A 72 -7.49 2.48 13.92
C LEU A 72 -7.67 3.78 14.70
N ASP A 73 -6.63 4.23 15.38
CA ASP A 73 -6.64 5.56 15.97
C ASP A 73 -6.32 6.65 14.93
N GLU A 74 -6.47 7.92 15.32
CA GLU A 74 -6.24 9.06 14.42
C GLU A 74 -4.80 9.10 13.87
N HIS A 75 -3.83 8.67 14.69
CA HIS A 75 -2.43 8.62 14.30
C HIS A 75 -2.16 7.48 13.31
N GLU A 76 -2.72 6.30 13.53
CA GLU A 76 -2.63 5.17 12.59
C GLU A 76 -3.29 5.49 11.25
N TRP A 77 -4.42 6.22 11.26
CA TRP A 77 -5.04 6.73 10.04
C TRP A 77 -4.15 7.72 9.30
N ASP A 78 -3.43 8.58 10.02
CA ASP A 78 -2.48 9.51 9.41
C ASP A 78 -1.28 8.78 8.80
N LEU A 79 -0.70 7.81 9.53
CA LEU A 79 0.35 6.94 9.00
C LEU A 79 -0.09 6.23 7.71
N LEU A 80 -1.34 5.74 7.66
CA LEU A 80 -1.87 5.07 6.47
C LEU A 80 -1.95 6.01 5.27
N ARG A 81 -2.34 7.28 5.49
CA ARG A 81 -2.35 8.31 4.43
C ARG A 81 -0.95 8.64 3.95
N GLN A 82 0.02 8.80 4.86
CA GLN A 82 1.41 9.05 4.49
C GLN A 82 1.98 7.90 3.65
N VAL A 83 1.71 6.64 4.04
CA VAL A 83 2.14 5.46 3.26
C VAL A 83 1.46 5.41 1.89
N GLN A 84 0.15 5.67 1.82
CA GLN A 84 -0.57 5.69 0.55
C GLN A 84 0.01 6.75 -0.38
N ASP A 85 0.24 7.96 0.10
CA ASP A 85 0.75 9.08 -0.70
C ASP A 85 2.13 8.79 -1.29
N ILE A 86 3.07 8.32 -0.44
CA ILE A 86 4.41 7.91 -0.87
C ILE A 86 4.33 6.84 -1.96
N LEU A 87 3.45 5.84 -1.81
CA LEU A 87 3.40 4.73 -2.75
C LEU A 87 2.62 5.05 -4.03
N LYS A 88 1.64 5.96 -3.98
CA LYS A 88 0.69 6.24 -5.06
C LYS A 88 1.35 6.51 -6.40
N ASP A 89 2.32 7.41 -6.39
CA ASP A 89 3.03 7.87 -7.56
C ASP A 89 3.83 6.73 -8.22
N ALA A 90 4.52 5.93 -7.40
CA ALA A 90 5.24 4.74 -7.89
C ALA A 90 4.25 3.75 -8.49
N MET A 91 3.20 3.39 -7.76
CA MET A 91 2.24 2.38 -8.19
C MET A 91 1.52 2.77 -9.49
N LEU A 92 1.15 4.05 -9.65
CA LEU A 92 0.55 4.55 -10.89
C LEU A 92 1.51 4.48 -12.08
N TYR A 93 2.81 4.76 -11.88
CA TYR A 93 3.83 4.63 -12.92
C TYR A 93 3.95 3.17 -13.42
N PHE A 94 3.93 2.20 -12.50
CA PHE A 94 4.01 0.78 -12.85
C PHE A 94 2.76 0.23 -13.51
N LEU A 95 1.57 0.65 -13.07
CA LEU A 95 0.31 0.19 -13.67
C LEU A 95 0.19 0.56 -15.16
N ARG A 96 0.89 1.62 -15.60
CA ARG A 96 0.87 2.10 -16.99
C ARG A 96 1.95 1.46 -17.87
N SER A 97 2.96 0.86 -17.27
CA SER A 97 4.18 0.44 -17.97
C SER A 97 4.11 -1.02 -18.40
N MET A 98 4.47 -1.32 -19.65
CA MET A 98 4.75 -2.70 -20.06
C MET A 98 6.09 -3.13 -19.44
N PRO A 99 6.12 -4.17 -18.59
CA PRO A 99 7.35 -4.58 -17.93
C PRO A 99 8.33 -5.15 -18.96
N ASN A 100 9.46 -4.48 -19.14
CA ASN A 100 10.61 -4.99 -19.86
C ASN A 100 11.87 -4.84 -18.99
N LEU A 101 12.97 -5.46 -19.40
CA LEU A 101 14.16 -5.55 -18.57
C LEU A 101 14.79 -4.18 -18.26
N ALA A 102 14.72 -3.21 -19.17
CA ALA A 102 15.22 -1.85 -18.93
C ALA A 102 14.29 -1.05 -18.00
N MET A 103 12.98 -1.30 -18.06
CA MET A 103 12.00 -0.61 -17.21
C MET A 103 12.20 -0.88 -15.73
N VAL A 104 12.82 -2.01 -15.34
CA VAL A 104 13.11 -2.31 -13.93
C VAL A 104 14.11 -1.31 -13.32
N ILE A 105 15.05 -0.79 -14.11
CA ILE A 105 16.00 0.23 -13.60
C ILE A 105 15.29 1.56 -13.44
N LEU A 106 14.53 2.00 -14.45
CA LEU A 106 13.74 3.24 -14.39
C LEU A 106 12.74 3.23 -13.23
N ALA A 107 12.16 2.06 -12.99
CA ALA A 107 11.31 1.75 -11.86
C ALA A 107 12.01 1.94 -10.51
N MET A 108 13.22 1.40 -10.37
CA MET A 108 14.02 1.55 -9.16
C MET A 108 14.46 3.01 -8.96
N ASP A 109 14.89 3.69 -10.02
CA ASP A 109 15.29 5.12 -9.98
C ASP A 109 14.11 5.98 -9.53
N TYR A 110 12.91 5.68 -10.06
CA TYR A 110 11.70 6.38 -9.67
C TYR A 110 11.36 6.16 -8.19
N ILE A 111 11.36 4.90 -7.72
CA ILE A 111 11.13 4.59 -6.30
C ILE A 111 12.16 5.29 -5.41
N ASP A 112 13.44 5.31 -5.81
CA ASP A 112 14.48 6.00 -5.04
C ASP A 112 14.22 7.51 -4.97
N SER A 113 13.77 8.12 -6.07
CA SER A 113 13.44 9.54 -6.13
C SER A 113 12.24 9.89 -5.23
N VAL A 114 11.22 9.03 -5.21
CA VAL A 114 10.03 9.19 -4.35
C VAL A 114 10.43 9.08 -2.88
N PHE A 115 11.22 8.08 -2.51
CA PHE A 115 11.69 7.92 -1.14
C PHE A 115 12.59 9.07 -0.69
N THR A 116 13.47 9.55 -1.58
CA THR A 116 14.34 10.70 -1.29
C THR A 116 13.52 11.97 -1.11
N THR A 117 12.53 12.20 -1.98
CA THR A 117 11.63 13.36 -1.88
C THR A 117 10.82 13.32 -0.58
N GLY A 118 10.29 12.14 -0.23
CA GLY A 118 9.60 11.93 1.04
C GLY A 118 10.49 12.30 2.23
N LEU A 119 11.72 11.75 2.29
CA LEU A 119 12.68 12.06 3.35
C LEU A 119 13.08 13.55 3.39
N LEU A 120 13.19 14.22 2.24
CA LEU A 120 13.55 15.65 2.20
C LEU A 120 12.40 16.55 2.69
N ASN A 121 11.15 16.09 2.60
CA ASN A 121 9.97 16.78 3.12
C ASN A 121 9.74 16.47 4.63
N GLU A 122 10.84 16.29 5.37
CA GLU A 122 10.95 15.77 6.74
C GLU A 122 10.05 16.46 7.78
N GLU A 123 9.60 17.70 7.54
CA GLU A 123 8.74 18.45 8.47
C GLU A 123 7.32 17.84 8.64
N HIS A 124 6.90 16.94 7.76
CA HIS A 124 5.53 16.38 7.78
C HIS A 124 5.44 14.85 7.86
N LEU A 125 6.56 14.12 7.80
CA LEU A 125 6.54 12.67 7.91
C LEU A 125 6.74 12.21 9.34
N ASP A 126 5.99 11.18 9.72
CA ASP A 126 6.17 10.54 11.02
C ASP A 126 7.57 9.86 11.10
N PRO A 127 8.26 9.91 12.26
CA PRO A 127 9.57 9.27 12.43
C PRO A 127 9.60 7.79 12.07
N ALA A 128 8.52 7.04 12.30
CA ALA A 128 8.42 5.63 11.92
C ALA A 128 8.38 5.46 10.39
N ILE A 129 7.77 6.38 9.66
CA ILE A 129 7.78 6.40 8.19
C ILE A 129 9.19 6.70 7.70
N CYS A 130 9.86 7.71 8.26
CA CYS A 130 11.25 8.03 7.91
C CYS A 130 12.21 6.85 8.13
N ALA A 131 12.11 6.17 9.28
CA ALA A 131 12.89 4.97 9.56
C ALA A 131 12.59 3.85 8.53
N THR A 132 11.32 3.65 8.20
CA THR A 132 10.88 2.66 7.21
C THR A 132 11.41 2.98 5.81
N LEU A 133 11.37 4.24 5.38
CA LEU A 133 11.94 4.69 4.11
C LEU A 133 13.45 4.45 4.04
N GLY A 134 14.18 4.70 5.13
CA GLY A 134 15.60 4.38 5.23
C GLY A 134 15.90 2.89 4.99
N LEU A 135 15.11 2.00 5.61
CA LEU A 135 15.21 0.55 5.40
C LEU A 135 14.83 0.15 3.97
N ALA A 136 13.82 0.80 3.38
CA ALA A 136 13.40 0.56 2.01
C ALA A 136 14.49 0.96 1.01
N LYS A 137 15.14 2.13 1.18
CA LYS A 137 16.30 2.55 0.38
C LYS A 137 17.47 1.57 0.51
N HIS A 138 17.79 1.10 1.71
CA HIS A 138 18.83 0.09 1.90
C HIS A 138 18.50 -1.21 1.15
N THR A 139 17.23 -1.60 1.11
CA THR A 139 16.77 -2.75 0.33
C THR A 139 16.91 -2.48 -1.17
N LEU A 140 16.52 -1.30 -1.64
CA LEU A 140 16.65 -0.88 -3.04
C LEU A 140 18.11 -0.89 -3.51
N ASN A 141 19.05 -0.46 -2.66
CA ASN A 141 20.49 -0.53 -2.94
C ASN A 141 20.99 -1.96 -3.21
N LYS A 142 20.41 -2.98 -2.56
CA LYS A 142 20.74 -4.38 -2.87
C LYS A 142 20.26 -4.78 -4.26
N TYR A 143 19.11 -4.28 -4.71
CA TYR A 143 18.63 -4.49 -6.06
C TYR A 143 19.54 -3.80 -7.08
N TYR A 144 19.97 -2.55 -6.83
CA TYR A 144 20.93 -1.86 -7.71
C TYR A 144 22.21 -2.66 -7.91
N SER A 145 22.82 -3.11 -6.82
CA SER A 145 23.99 -3.99 -6.87
C SER A 145 23.73 -5.27 -7.66
N SER A 146 22.54 -5.86 -7.52
CA SER A 146 22.16 -7.08 -8.27
C SER A 146 21.99 -6.82 -9.77
N THR A 147 21.40 -5.67 -10.14
CA THR A 147 21.26 -5.27 -11.54
C THR A 147 22.61 -4.96 -12.19
N ASP A 148 23.53 -4.31 -11.47
CA ASP A 148 24.87 -4.01 -11.96
C ASP A 148 25.74 -5.26 -12.17
N LEU A 149 25.58 -6.28 -11.31
CA LEU A 149 26.28 -7.56 -11.44
C LEU A 149 25.68 -8.45 -12.54
N SER A 150 24.47 -8.19 -12.99
CA SER A 150 23.78 -9.02 -13.98
C SER A 150 24.16 -8.67 -15.41
N LYS A 151 24.70 -9.67 -16.13
CA LYS A 151 25.03 -9.54 -17.56
C LYS A 151 23.82 -9.15 -18.39
N LEU A 152 22.63 -9.68 -18.08
CA LEU A 152 21.39 -9.40 -18.80
C LEU A 152 21.02 -7.91 -18.71
N TYR A 153 21.08 -7.34 -17.51
CA TYR A 153 20.81 -5.91 -17.30
C TYR A 153 21.86 -5.03 -17.96
N ARG A 154 23.14 -5.42 -17.92
CA ARG A 154 24.21 -4.71 -18.62
C ARG A 154 24.04 -4.71 -20.15
N ILE A 155 23.56 -5.82 -20.72
CA ILE A 155 23.23 -5.91 -22.16
C ILE A 155 22.05 -5.00 -22.47
N ALA A 156 20.98 -5.06 -21.66
CA ALA A 156 19.79 -4.22 -21.84
C ALA A 156 20.10 -2.71 -21.75
N MET A 157 21.07 -2.32 -20.91
CA MET A 157 21.55 -0.94 -20.79
C MET A 157 22.53 -0.52 -21.89
N GLY A 158 22.96 -1.42 -22.78
CA GLY A 158 23.99 -1.11 -23.78
C GLY A 158 25.37 -0.82 -23.19
N LYS A 159 25.68 -1.32 -21.98
CA LYS A 159 26.99 -1.15 -21.30
C LYS A 159 28.05 -2.17 -21.76
N TYR A 160 28.06 -2.53 -23.05
CA TYR A 160 29.01 -3.47 -23.68
C TYR A 160 29.68 -2.84 -24.89
#